data_AF-A0A7F8Q5K6-F1
#
_entry.id   AF-A0A7F8Q5K6-F1
#
_cell.length_a   1.000
_cell.length_b   1.000
_cell.length_c   1.000
_cell.angle_alpha   90.00
_cell.angle_beta   90.00
_cell.angle_gamma   90.00
#
_symmetry.space_group_name_H-M   'P 1'
#
loop_
_entity.id
_entity.type
_entity.pdbx_description
1 polymer ?
#
loop_
_entity_poly.entity_id
_entity_poly.type
_entity_poly.pdbx_seq_one_letter_code
_entity_poly.pdbx_strand_id
1 'polypeptide(L)'
;MYVIQTPSHIQIQWLHSSGLMILEASKASEAQGRGLCGICDGDAANDLSLEDGSVVGEAEDPAPFLDSWQVPSSLTSVGQTRFRPDSCATADCSPCLRMVSNRTFSACHRFVPPESFCELWIRDTKYVQQPCVALTVYVAMCHKFHVCIEWRRSDYCPFLCSSDSIYQACVAACEPPESCQDGLLGPLDPEQCQVLGEGCVCSEGTVLHRRHSALCIPEEKCACTDSTGVPRALGETWNSSLSGCRQHQCQAPNTIVPVDLGCPEPRPETCPRFGEVALLLPTEDPCCLGTVCVCNQTLCEGLAPTCRPGHRLLTHFQEDSCCPSYSCECDPALCEAELVPSCRQDQILIAGRLGDSCCTSYFCACGDCPDPIPECQEGEALTVDRNTTEFCCPLYQC
;
A
#
# COMPACT_ATOMS: atom_id res chain seq x y z
N MET A 1 -19.82 23.26 6.80
CA MET A 1 -18.97 24.26 7.47
C MET A 1 -17.77 23.53 8.03
N TYR A 2 -16.62 24.19 8.13
CA TYR A 2 -15.41 23.58 8.68
C TYR A 2 -14.89 24.43 9.83
N VAL A 3 -14.45 23.78 10.90
CA VAL A 3 -13.75 24.42 12.01
C VAL A 3 -12.40 23.76 12.14
N ILE A 4 -11.34 24.57 12.12
CA ILE A 4 -9.95 24.11 12.23
C ILE A 4 -9.36 24.82 13.44
N GLN A 5 -8.80 24.05 14.37
CA GLN A 5 -7.95 24.60 15.43
C GLN A 5 -6.49 24.31 15.11
N THR A 6 -5.66 25.35 15.13
CA THR A 6 -4.22 25.22 14.92
C THR A 6 -3.49 24.94 16.23
N PRO A 7 -2.28 24.35 16.20
CA PRO A 7 -1.42 24.22 17.38
C PRO A 7 -1.06 25.56 18.05
N SER A 8 -1.18 26.67 17.31
CA SER A 8 -0.96 28.03 17.80
C SER A 8 -2.22 28.68 18.40
N HIS A 9 -3.27 27.90 18.67
CA HIS A 9 -4.55 28.37 19.23
C HIS A 9 -5.26 29.42 18.36
N ILE A 10 -5.12 29.30 17.03
CA ILE A 10 -5.94 30.04 16.07
C ILE A 10 -7.11 29.14 15.69
N GLN A 11 -8.32 29.67 15.82
CA GLN A 11 -9.53 29.03 15.35
C GLN A 11 -9.92 29.62 13.99
N ILE A 12 -10.07 28.75 13.00
CA ILE A 12 -10.49 29.10 11.64
C ILE A 12 -11.86 28.48 11.41
N GLN A 13 -12.87 29.32 11.21
CA GLN A 13 -14.23 28.89 10.88
C GLN A 13 -14.49 29.22 9.41
N TRP A 14 -14.83 28.23 8.59
CA TRP A 14 -15.15 28.42 7.18
C TRP A 14 -16.60 28.02 6.87
N LEU A 15 -17.43 29.05 6.64
CA LEU A 15 -18.83 28.91 6.30
C LEU A 15 -18.98 28.81 4.78
N HIS A 16 -18.84 27.58 4.26
CA HIS A 16 -18.91 27.28 2.82
C HIS A 16 -20.11 27.87 2.06
N SER A 17 -21.30 27.99 2.68
CA SER A 17 -22.51 28.54 2.05
C SER A 17 -22.43 30.04 1.78
N SER A 18 -21.78 30.80 2.68
CA SER A 18 -21.55 32.26 2.53
C SER A 18 -20.20 32.59 1.89
N GLY A 19 -19.24 31.66 1.95
CA GLY A 19 -17.84 31.92 1.65
C GLY A 19 -17.12 32.73 2.75
N LEU A 20 -17.77 32.96 3.89
CA LEU A 20 -17.18 33.70 5.01
C LEU A 20 -16.16 32.84 5.75
N MET A 21 -14.99 33.42 6.03
CA MET A 21 -13.97 32.85 6.89
C MET A 21 -13.81 33.74 8.13
N ILE A 22 -13.89 33.15 9.31
CA ILE A 22 -13.71 33.85 10.59
C ILE A 22 -12.43 33.31 11.21
N LEU A 23 -11.49 34.21 11.49
CA LEU A 23 -10.22 33.91 12.16
C LEU A 23 -10.28 34.47 13.57
N GLU A 24 -10.08 33.62 14.57
CA GLU A 24 -10.06 34.00 15.98
C GLU A 24 -8.73 33.57 16.59
N ALA A 25 -7.96 34.55 17.06
CA ALA A 25 -6.71 34.34 17.76
C ALA A 25 -6.84 34.85 19.21
N SER A 26 -6.21 34.16 20.16
CA SER A 26 -6.22 34.60 21.55
C SER A 26 -5.47 35.93 21.71
N LYS A 27 -5.96 36.85 22.55
CA LYS A 27 -5.24 38.10 22.86
C LYS A 27 -3.84 37.89 23.45
N ALA A 28 -3.56 36.69 23.97
CA ALA A 28 -2.27 36.31 24.51
C ALA A 28 -1.24 35.95 23.43
N SER A 29 -1.67 35.67 22.19
CA SER A 29 -0.75 35.57 21.06
C SER A 29 -0.43 36.98 20.58
N GLU A 30 0.83 37.40 20.67
CA GLU A 30 1.39 38.62 20.05
C GLU A 30 1.38 38.56 18.50
N ALA A 31 0.44 37.83 17.90
CA ALA A 31 0.28 37.76 16.46
C ALA A 31 -0.31 39.10 15.98
N GLN A 32 0.55 40.04 15.63
CA GLN A 32 0.13 41.21 14.87
C GLN A 32 -0.29 40.72 13.49
N GLY A 33 -1.60 40.74 13.24
CA GLY A 33 -2.16 40.38 11.94
C GLY A 33 -1.49 41.19 10.85
N ARG A 34 -1.33 40.61 9.66
CA ARG A 34 -0.94 41.33 8.44
C ARG A 34 -1.59 40.61 7.27
N GLY A 35 -2.25 41.35 6.39
CA GLY A 35 -2.94 40.78 5.24
C GLY A 35 -4.29 41.44 4.98
N LEU A 36 -5.14 40.72 4.24
CA LEU A 36 -6.48 41.18 3.87
C LEU A 36 -7.45 41.38 5.05
N CYS A 37 -7.13 40.87 6.23
CA CYS A 37 -7.90 41.08 7.47
C CYS A 37 -7.36 42.23 8.33
N GLY A 38 -6.45 43.04 7.79
CA GLY A 38 -5.83 44.16 8.50
C GLY A 38 -4.78 43.73 9.51
N ILE A 39 -4.46 44.63 10.45
CA ILE A 39 -3.36 44.44 11.40
C ILE A 39 -3.80 44.12 12.83
N CYS A 40 -5.11 44.04 13.07
CA CYS A 40 -5.71 43.58 14.33
C CYS A 40 -5.28 44.38 15.57
N ASP A 41 -4.97 45.67 15.44
CA ASP A 41 -4.63 46.57 16.55
C ASP A 41 -5.85 47.27 17.17
N GLY A 42 -7.02 47.13 16.54
CA GLY A 42 -8.29 47.73 16.97
C GLY A 42 -8.59 49.08 16.33
N ASP A 43 -7.75 49.57 15.42
CA ASP A 43 -7.96 50.81 14.66
C ASP A 43 -8.32 50.52 13.20
N ALA A 44 -9.60 50.62 12.87
CA ALA A 44 -10.09 50.37 11.51
C ALA A 44 -9.48 51.31 10.45
N ALA A 45 -9.00 52.50 10.85
CA ALA A 45 -8.49 53.50 9.92
C ALA A 45 -7.18 53.07 9.23
N ASN A 46 -6.48 52.07 9.77
CA ASN A 46 -5.21 51.58 9.24
C ASN A 46 -5.27 50.15 8.70
N ASP A 47 -6.43 49.48 8.75
CA ASP A 47 -6.58 48.08 8.37
C ASP A 47 -6.34 47.84 6.86
N LEU A 48 -6.53 48.86 6.02
CA LEU A 48 -6.20 48.81 4.58
C LEU A 48 -4.72 49.15 4.32
N SER A 49 -3.82 48.64 5.16
CA SER A 49 -2.37 48.79 5.00
C SER A 49 -1.82 47.85 3.90
N LEU A 50 -1.05 48.39 2.97
CA LEU A 50 -0.30 47.63 1.97
C LEU A 50 0.90 46.91 2.60
N GLU A 51 1.50 45.99 1.85
CA GLU A 51 2.73 45.29 2.26
C GLU A 51 3.91 46.25 2.54
N ASP A 52 3.96 47.40 1.87
CA ASP A 52 4.98 48.44 2.07
C ASP A 52 4.71 49.36 3.29
N GLY A 53 3.57 49.19 3.97
CA GLY A 53 3.16 49.96 5.12
C GLY A 53 2.40 51.27 4.82
N SER A 54 2.18 51.61 3.55
CA SER A 54 1.24 52.67 3.18
C SER A 54 -0.21 52.26 3.44
N VAL A 55 -1.13 53.22 3.58
CA VAL A 55 -2.54 52.96 3.93
C VAL A 55 -3.46 53.53 2.86
N VAL A 56 -4.41 52.72 2.39
CA VAL A 56 -5.51 53.17 1.51
C VAL A 56 -6.66 53.70 2.35
N GLY A 57 -7.28 54.81 1.95
CA GLY A 57 -8.45 55.33 2.65
C GLY A 57 -9.68 54.44 2.48
N GLU A 58 -10.56 54.36 3.51
CA GLU A 58 -11.78 53.53 3.48
C GLU A 58 -12.77 53.82 2.34
N ALA A 59 -12.70 55.03 1.78
CA ALA A 59 -13.57 55.49 0.68
C ALA A 59 -12.89 55.42 -0.70
N GLU A 60 -11.62 55.02 -0.75
CA GLU A 60 -10.84 54.89 -1.98
C GLU A 60 -11.04 53.50 -2.61
N ASP A 61 -10.58 53.33 -3.85
CA ASP A 61 -10.62 52.03 -4.52
C ASP A 61 -9.74 51.02 -3.76
N PRO A 62 -10.28 49.88 -3.30
CA PRO A 62 -9.49 48.87 -2.58
C PRO A 62 -8.52 48.08 -3.48
N ALA A 63 -8.56 48.26 -4.81
CA ALA A 63 -7.70 47.51 -5.73
C ALA A 63 -6.20 47.53 -5.38
N PRO A 64 -5.56 48.68 -5.06
CA PRO A 64 -4.15 48.71 -4.68
C PRO A 64 -3.85 47.91 -3.41
N PHE A 65 -4.76 47.93 -2.43
CA PHE A 65 -4.66 47.12 -1.22
C PHE A 65 -4.74 45.62 -1.56
N LEU A 66 -5.73 45.21 -2.36
CA LEU A 66 -5.89 43.81 -2.77
C LEU A 66 -4.70 43.30 -3.58
N ASP A 67 -4.19 44.11 -4.51
CA ASP A 67 -3.05 43.76 -5.35
C ASP A 67 -1.75 43.64 -4.53
N SER A 68 -1.56 44.49 -3.52
CA SER A 68 -0.37 44.43 -2.64
C SER A 68 -0.26 43.13 -1.84
N TRP A 69 -1.39 42.47 -1.57
CA TRP A 69 -1.44 41.21 -0.81
C TRP A 69 -1.57 39.97 -1.70
N GLN A 70 -1.45 40.12 -3.02
CA GLN A 70 -1.60 39.02 -3.96
C GLN A 70 -0.38 38.08 -3.91
N VAL A 71 -0.63 36.82 -3.57
CA VAL A 71 0.40 35.77 -3.61
C VAL A 71 0.60 35.30 -5.06
N PRO A 72 1.85 35.13 -5.56
CA PRO A 72 2.10 34.64 -6.91
C PRO A 72 1.39 33.30 -7.16
N SER A 73 0.59 33.22 -8.22
CA SER A 73 -0.15 32.01 -8.59
C SER A 73 -0.01 31.70 -10.07
N SER A 74 -0.03 30.41 -10.42
CA SER A 74 -0.06 29.93 -11.81
C SER A 74 -1.49 29.89 -12.39
N LEU A 75 -2.48 30.41 -11.66
CA LEU A 75 -3.88 30.37 -12.08
C LEU A 75 -4.16 31.48 -13.09
N THR A 76 -4.89 31.16 -14.15
CA THR A 76 -5.27 32.08 -15.24
C THR A 76 -6.57 32.83 -14.96
N SER A 77 -7.26 32.55 -13.86
CA SER A 77 -8.53 33.18 -13.51
C SER A 77 -8.30 34.56 -12.88
N VAL A 78 -8.60 35.62 -13.63
CA VAL A 78 -8.69 36.98 -13.10
C VAL A 78 -10.04 37.11 -12.39
N GLY A 79 -10.01 37.48 -11.10
CA GLY A 79 -11.23 37.75 -10.33
C GLY A 79 -12.03 38.90 -10.94
N GLN A 80 -13.36 38.89 -10.78
CA GLN A 80 -14.19 40.03 -11.14
C GLN A 80 -14.23 41.05 -10.00
N THR A 81 -13.96 42.32 -10.32
CA THR A 81 -14.21 43.43 -9.38
C THR A 81 -15.68 43.48 -9.01
N ARG A 82 -15.95 43.42 -7.70
CA ARG A 82 -17.30 43.53 -7.13
C ARG A 82 -17.56 44.89 -6.48
N PHE A 83 -16.49 45.65 -6.24
CA PHE A 83 -16.53 46.94 -5.55
C PHE A 83 -17.41 47.96 -6.29
N ARG A 84 -18.16 48.73 -5.51
CA ARG A 84 -18.90 49.91 -5.94
C ARG A 84 -18.44 51.10 -5.08
N PRO A 85 -18.25 52.29 -5.68
CA PRO A 85 -17.89 53.51 -4.94
C PRO A 85 -19.09 54.12 -4.18
N ASP A 86 -20.20 53.39 -4.06
CA ASP A 86 -21.43 53.86 -3.43
C ASP A 86 -21.36 53.74 -1.90
N SER A 87 -22.08 54.60 -1.20
CA SER A 87 -22.28 54.54 0.26
C SER A 87 -23.75 54.76 0.58
N CYS A 88 -24.22 54.40 1.77
CA CYS A 88 -25.59 54.72 2.17
C CYS A 88 -25.84 56.23 2.34
N ALA A 89 -24.78 57.04 2.37
CA ALA A 89 -24.89 58.50 2.31
C ALA A 89 -25.17 59.02 0.89
N THR A 90 -24.73 58.29 -0.14
CA THR A 90 -24.83 58.70 -1.56
C THR A 90 -25.82 57.88 -2.38
N ALA A 91 -26.26 56.72 -1.90
CA ALA A 91 -27.14 55.78 -2.58
C ALA A 91 -28.25 55.24 -1.66
N ASP A 92 -29.30 54.68 -2.27
CA ASP A 92 -30.45 54.15 -1.53
C ASP A 92 -30.18 52.77 -0.92
N CYS A 93 -29.93 52.74 0.39
CA CYS A 93 -29.81 51.51 1.18
C CYS A 93 -31.15 50.97 1.73
N SER A 94 -32.28 51.63 1.45
CA SER A 94 -33.59 51.19 1.91
C SER A 94 -33.96 49.75 1.51
N PRO A 95 -33.54 49.20 0.33
CA PRO A 95 -33.81 47.81 0.00
C PRO A 95 -33.14 46.82 0.96
N CYS A 96 -31.89 47.07 1.33
CA CYS A 96 -31.18 46.27 2.31
C CYS A 96 -31.79 46.41 3.70
N LEU A 97 -32.09 47.64 4.14
CA LEU A 97 -32.69 47.86 5.45
C LEU A 97 -34.03 47.12 5.59
N ARG A 98 -34.90 47.16 4.56
CA ARG A 98 -36.16 46.39 4.57
C ARG A 98 -35.92 44.88 4.69
N MET A 99 -34.84 44.38 4.10
CA MET A 99 -34.49 42.96 4.10
C MET A 99 -34.06 42.48 5.50
N VAL A 100 -33.20 43.24 6.19
CA VAL A 100 -32.64 42.84 7.50
C VAL A 100 -33.38 43.42 8.72
N SER A 101 -34.28 44.39 8.55
CA SER A 101 -35.02 44.99 9.68
C SER A 101 -36.24 44.18 10.13
N ASN A 102 -36.56 43.06 9.46
CA ASN A 102 -37.65 42.19 9.86
C ASN A 102 -37.39 41.57 11.25
N ARG A 103 -38.45 41.25 12.00
CA ARG A 103 -38.39 40.61 13.33
C ARG A 103 -37.56 39.33 13.35
N THR A 104 -37.54 38.57 12.24
CA THR A 104 -36.70 37.38 12.06
C THR A 104 -35.23 37.63 12.41
N PHE A 105 -34.71 38.82 12.12
CA PHE A 105 -33.30 39.17 12.31
C PHE A 105 -33.02 39.97 13.58
N SER A 106 -34.08 40.37 14.31
CA SER A 106 -33.98 41.34 15.41
C SER A 106 -33.04 40.92 16.55
N ALA A 107 -32.93 39.62 16.82
CA ALA A 107 -32.01 39.09 17.84
C ALA A 107 -30.53 39.36 17.51
N CYS A 108 -30.19 39.54 16.23
CA CYS A 108 -28.83 39.82 15.78
C CYS A 108 -28.49 41.31 15.72
N HIS A 109 -29.49 42.21 15.69
CA HIS A 109 -29.26 43.65 15.47
C HIS A 109 -28.30 44.28 16.48
N ARG A 110 -28.23 43.76 17.71
CA ARG A 110 -27.28 44.22 18.74
C ARG A 110 -25.82 43.88 18.44
N PHE A 111 -25.58 42.87 17.62
CA PHE A 111 -24.26 42.37 17.27
C PHE A 111 -23.83 42.81 15.88
N VAL A 112 -24.78 42.79 14.93
CA VAL A 112 -24.60 43.24 13.56
C VAL A 112 -25.69 44.26 13.24
N PRO A 113 -25.43 45.56 13.47
CA PRO A 113 -26.39 46.62 13.19
C PRO A 113 -26.80 46.62 11.71
N PRO A 114 -28.11 46.72 11.41
CA PRO A 114 -28.61 46.80 10.04
C PRO A 114 -27.90 47.85 9.18
N GLU A 115 -27.62 49.02 9.74
CA GLU A 115 -26.99 50.15 9.05
C GLU A 115 -25.56 49.80 8.62
N SER A 116 -24.76 49.22 9.52
CA SER A 116 -23.38 48.80 9.23
C SER A 116 -23.33 47.71 8.17
N PHE A 117 -24.24 46.73 8.23
CA PHE A 117 -24.32 45.71 7.19
C PHE A 117 -24.75 46.29 5.84
N CYS A 118 -25.71 47.22 5.83
CA CYS A 118 -26.19 47.80 4.59
C CYS A 118 -25.17 48.73 3.91
N GLU A 119 -24.27 49.35 4.68
CA GLU A 119 -23.10 50.06 4.14
C GLU A 119 -22.13 49.11 3.42
N LEU A 120 -21.92 47.90 3.93
CA LEU A 120 -21.14 46.86 3.24
C LEU A 120 -21.88 46.31 2.01
N TRP A 121 -23.20 46.13 2.13
CA TRP A 121 -24.05 45.62 1.05
C TRP A 121 -24.01 46.50 -0.20
N ILE A 122 -24.14 47.83 -0.04
CA ILE A 122 -24.22 48.75 -1.19
C ILE A 122 -22.89 48.84 -1.96
N ARG A 123 -21.76 48.58 -1.29
CA ARG A 123 -20.40 48.56 -1.86
C ARG A 123 -20.07 47.28 -2.64
N ASP A 124 -20.94 46.27 -2.64
CA ASP A 124 -20.72 45.01 -3.36
C ASP A 124 -21.83 44.73 -4.39
N THR A 125 -21.45 44.74 -5.66
CA THR A 125 -22.35 44.52 -6.80
C THR A 125 -23.11 43.19 -6.69
N LYS A 126 -22.48 42.11 -6.23
CA LYS A 126 -23.14 40.80 -6.08
C LYS A 126 -24.17 40.84 -4.96
N TYR A 127 -23.88 41.52 -3.85
CA TYR A 127 -24.83 41.63 -2.74
C TYR A 127 -26.06 42.44 -3.14
N VAL A 128 -25.89 43.52 -3.89
CA VAL A 128 -27.02 44.30 -4.41
C VAL A 128 -27.84 43.51 -5.43
N GLN A 129 -27.20 42.75 -6.32
CA GLN A 129 -27.89 41.97 -7.35
C GLN A 129 -28.49 40.67 -6.84
N GLN A 130 -27.95 40.08 -5.77
CA GLN A 130 -28.33 38.77 -5.25
C GLN A 130 -28.66 38.86 -3.74
N PRO A 131 -29.88 39.32 -3.38
CA PRO A 131 -30.30 39.50 -1.99
C PRO A 131 -30.14 38.27 -1.10
N CYS A 132 -30.40 37.07 -1.65
CA CYS A 132 -30.22 35.82 -0.89
C CYS A 132 -28.76 35.56 -0.51
N VAL A 133 -27.80 35.92 -1.37
CA VAL A 133 -26.36 35.81 -1.05
C VAL A 133 -26.00 36.79 0.07
N ALA A 134 -26.50 38.03 -0.01
CA ALA A 134 -26.29 39.01 1.05
C ALA A 134 -26.87 38.54 2.39
N LEU A 135 -28.11 38.04 2.41
CA LEU A 135 -28.72 37.49 3.63
C LEU A 135 -27.95 36.29 4.19
N THR A 136 -27.42 35.43 3.33
CA THR A 136 -26.58 34.29 3.74
C THR A 136 -25.35 34.79 4.51
N VAL A 137 -24.73 35.89 4.07
CA VAL A 137 -23.60 36.51 4.76
C VAL A 137 -24.04 37.19 6.06
N TYR A 138 -25.15 37.93 6.06
CA TYR A 138 -25.68 38.56 7.27
C TYR A 138 -25.94 37.53 8.38
N VAL A 139 -26.63 36.44 8.04
CA VAL A 139 -26.93 35.35 8.97
C VAL A 139 -25.66 34.63 9.42
N ALA A 140 -24.68 34.43 8.54
CA ALA A 140 -23.36 33.90 8.91
C ALA A 140 -22.62 34.81 9.91
N MET A 141 -22.70 36.14 9.77
CA MET A 141 -22.15 37.07 10.77
C MET A 141 -22.88 36.97 12.11
N CYS A 142 -24.20 36.76 12.10
CA CYS A 142 -24.99 36.54 13.31
C CYS A 142 -24.65 35.21 14.02
N HIS A 143 -24.38 34.16 13.24
CA HIS A 143 -24.00 32.84 13.76
C HIS A 143 -22.69 32.87 14.55
N LYS A 144 -21.76 33.77 14.21
CA LYS A 144 -20.55 34.04 15.03
C LYS A 144 -20.90 34.35 16.49
N PHE A 145 -22.03 35.01 16.72
CA PHE A 145 -22.51 35.37 18.05
C PHE A 145 -23.54 34.39 18.60
N HIS A 146 -23.60 33.18 18.05
CA HIS A 146 -24.52 32.10 18.46
C HIS A 146 -26.00 32.47 18.33
N VAL A 147 -26.33 33.43 17.45
CA VAL A 147 -27.71 33.82 17.19
C VAL A 147 -28.28 32.91 16.10
N CYS A 148 -29.14 31.99 16.48
CA CYS A 148 -29.88 31.15 15.54
C CYS A 148 -30.96 31.95 14.81
N ILE A 149 -30.97 31.91 13.48
CA ILE A 149 -31.92 32.64 12.63
C ILE A 149 -32.50 31.72 11.56
N GLU A 150 -33.77 31.35 11.71
CA GLU A 150 -34.53 30.63 10.69
C GLU A 150 -35.14 31.63 9.69
N TRP A 151 -34.51 31.79 8.53
CA TRP A 151 -34.90 32.80 7.54
C TRP A 151 -35.26 32.26 6.16
N ARG A 152 -34.77 31.06 5.81
CA ARG A 152 -35.03 30.45 4.50
C ARG A 152 -36.37 29.71 4.51
N ARG A 153 -37.03 29.73 3.36
CA ARG A 153 -38.28 29.01 3.10
C ARG A 153 -38.28 28.46 1.68
N SER A 154 -39.20 27.55 1.38
CA SER A 154 -39.36 27.01 0.02
C SER A 154 -39.68 28.09 -1.02
N ASP A 155 -40.34 29.18 -0.61
CA ASP A 155 -40.73 30.33 -1.42
C ASP A 155 -39.77 31.53 -1.29
N TYR A 156 -38.76 31.46 -0.41
CA TYR A 156 -37.87 32.58 -0.09
C TYR A 156 -36.45 32.10 0.18
N CYS A 157 -35.56 32.33 -0.80
CA CYS A 157 -34.15 31.94 -0.75
C CYS A 157 -33.93 30.46 -0.36
N PRO A 158 -34.52 29.50 -1.10
CA PRO A 158 -34.51 28.09 -0.74
C PRO A 158 -33.08 27.54 -0.64
N PHE A 159 -32.87 26.66 0.34
CA PHE A 159 -31.65 25.86 0.47
C PHE A 159 -31.94 24.46 -0.02
N LEU A 160 -31.21 24.01 -1.03
CA LEU A 160 -31.45 22.70 -1.65
C LEU A 160 -30.62 21.63 -0.94
N CYS A 161 -31.30 20.61 -0.44
CA CYS A 161 -30.73 19.42 0.19
C CYS A 161 -31.02 18.17 -0.68
N SER A 162 -30.26 17.09 -0.45
CA SER A 162 -30.48 15.80 -1.13
C SER A 162 -31.80 15.16 -0.70
N SER A 163 -32.28 14.13 -1.42
CA SER A 163 -33.62 13.53 -1.28
C SER A 163 -34.00 13.01 0.12
N ASP A 164 -33.05 12.89 1.03
CA ASP A 164 -33.25 12.31 2.37
C ASP A 164 -32.71 13.23 3.48
N SER A 165 -32.32 14.46 3.13
CA SER A 165 -31.86 15.48 4.07
C SER A 165 -32.74 16.74 4.00
N ILE A 166 -32.85 17.42 5.14
CA ILE A 166 -33.63 18.63 5.30
C ILE A 166 -32.71 19.80 5.65
N TYR A 167 -33.10 20.99 5.22
CA TYR A 167 -32.43 22.21 5.63
C TYR A 167 -32.64 22.46 7.11
N GLN A 168 -31.54 22.76 7.81
CA GLN A 168 -31.57 23.28 9.17
C GLN A 168 -30.76 24.57 9.22
N ALA A 169 -31.38 25.63 9.75
CA ALA A 169 -30.77 26.94 9.83
C ALA A 169 -29.60 27.00 10.84
N CYS A 170 -29.66 26.15 11.86
CA CYS A 170 -28.83 26.22 13.06
C CYS A 170 -28.27 24.82 13.35
N VAL A 171 -27.14 24.52 12.71
CA VAL A 171 -26.38 23.26 12.84
C VAL A 171 -25.10 23.56 13.60
N ALA A 172 -24.88 22.86 14.70
CA ALA A 172 -23.64 22.95 15.47
C ALA A 172 -22.49 22.26 14.69
N ALA A 173 -21.34 22.92 14.58
CA ALA A 173 -20.21 22.40 13.80
C ALA A 173 -19.54 21.16 14.39
N CYS A 174 -19.49 21.14 15.71
CA CYS A 174 -18.62 20.25 16.47
C CYS A 174 -19.38 19.15 17.21
N GLU A 175 -20.70 19.15 17.08
CA GLU A 175 -21.50 17.97 17.35
C GLU A 175 -21.32 17.02 16.16
N PRO A 176 -20.68 15.85 16.36
CA PRO A 176 -20.57 14.88 15.29
C PRO A 176 -21.99 14.46 14.87
N PRO A 177 -22.33 14.51 13.58
CA PRO A 177 -23.65 14.07 13.15
C PRO A 177 -23.80 12.58 13.45
N GLU A 178 -24.99 12.20 13.89
CA GLU A 178 -25.35 10.79 14.09
C GLU A 178 -25.08 10.01 12.81
N SER A 179 -24.38 8.89 12.96
CA SER A 179 -23.99 8.07 11.83
C SER A 179 -23.92 6.60 12.20
N CYS A 180 -24.00 5.73 11.21
CA CYS A 180 -23.86 4.27 11.40
C CYS A 180 -22.53 3.85 12.08
N GLN A 181 -21.54 4.75 12.20
CA GLN A 181 -20.22 4.52 12.82
C GLN A 181 -20.09 5.16 14.21
N ASP A 182 -21.21 5.42 14.88
CA ASP A 182 -21.16 6.08 16.18
C ASP A 182 -20.26 5.35 17.19
N GLY A 183 -19.38 6.12 17.84
CA GLY A 183 -18.43 5.64 18.85
C GLY A 183 -16.93 5.75 18.54
N LEU A 184 -16.51 6.05 17.30
CA LEU A 184 -15.08 6.11 16.96
C LEU A 184 -14.37 7.43 17.31
N LEU A 185 -15.13 8.51 17.51
CA LEU A 185 -14.63 9.80 18.00
C LEU A 185 -15.71 10.37 18.90
N GLY A 186 -15.42 10.49 20.19
CA GLY A 186 -16.28 11.21 21.13
C GLY A 186 -16.50 12.65 20.67
N PRO A 187 -17.56 13.31 21.14
CA PRO A 187 -17.77 14.73 20.88
C PRO A 187 -16.48 15.49 21.25
N LEU A 188 -16.03 16.36 20.35
CA LEU A 188 -15.09 17.40 20.75
C LEU A 188 -15.72 18.15 21.93
N ASP A 189 -14.92 18.51 22.93
CA ASP A 189 -15.40 19.18 24.14
C ASP A 189 -16.39 20.31 23.76
N PRO A 190 -17.69 20.20 24.12
CA PRO A 190 -18.74 21.14 23.70
C PRO A 190 -18.44 22.59 24.07
N GLU A 191 -17.65 22.80 25.13
CA GLU A 191 -17.22 24.12 25.58
C GLU A 191 -16.19 24.77 24.63
N GLN A 192 -15.46 23.97 23.84
CA GLN A 192 -14.36 24.44 22.98
C GLN A 192 -14.78 24.73 21.54
N CYS A 193 -16.03 24.41 21.16
CA CYS A 193 -16.51 24.65 19.80
C CYS A 193 -18.01 24.93 19.75
N GLN A 194 -18.36 26.15 20.18
CA GLN A 194 -19.65 26.75 19.90
C GLN A 194 -19.54 27.45 18.54
N VAL A 195 -19.83 26.74 17.45
CA VAL A 195 -19.89 27.37 16.12
C VAL A 195 -21.17 26.95 15.45
N LEU A 196 -21.96 27.93 15.03
CA LEU A 196 -23.25 27.73 14.38
C LEU A 196 -23.13 27.94 12.86
N GLY A 197 -23.78 27.09 12.09
CA GLY A 197 -23.87 27.21 10.64
C GLY A 197 -25.26 26.82 10.15
N GLU A 198 -25.56 27.08 8.89
CA GLU A 198 -26.69 26.45 8.22
C GLU A 198 -26.20 25.29 7.35
N GLY A 199 -27.04 24.29 7.14
CA GLY A 199 -26.68 23.12 6.35
C GLY A 199 -27.84 22.15 6.17
N CYS A 200 -27.52 21.00 5.56
CA CYS A 200 -28.44 19.88 5.45
C CYS A 200 -28.15 18.88 6.55
N VAL A 201 -29.20 18.41 7.21
CA VAL A 201 -29.16 17.34 8.20
C VAL A 201 -30.06 16.20 7.76
N CYS A 202 -29.80 14.99 8.26
CA CYS A 202 -30.68 13.88 7.98
C CYS A 202 -32.07 14.12 8.56
N SER A 203 -33.09 13.66 7.83
CA SER A 203 -34.48 13.77 8.27
C SER A 203 -34.70 12.93 9.53
N GLU A 204 -35.72 13.27 10.32
CA GLU A 204 -36.07 12.53 11.53
C GLU A 204 -36.22 11.02 11.23
N GLY A 205 -35.57 10.18 12.05
CA GLY A 205 -35.53 8.72 11.85
C GLY A 205 -34.48 8.21 10.85
N THR A 206 -33.61 9.08 10.34
CA THR A 206 -32.48 8.70 9.48
C THR A 206 -31.16 9.27 9.99
N VAL A 207 -30.07 8.55 9.75
CA VAL A 207 -28.70 8.91 10.15
C VAL A 207 -27.78 8.90 8.93
N LEU A 208 -26.62 9.53 9.04
CA LEU A 208 -25.63 9.46 7.97
C LEU A 208 -25.08 8.04 7.84
N HIS A 209 -25.07 7.50 6.62
CA HIS A 209 -24.43 6.21 6.37
C HIS A 209 -22.94 6.23 6.75
N ARG A 210 -22.24 7.33 6.44
CA ARG A 210 -20.89 7.64 6.96
C ARG A 210 -20.76 9.14 7.23
N ARG A 211 -19.86 9.53 8.14
CA ARG A 211 -19.57 10.95 8.47
C ARG A 211 -19.26 11.84 7.26
N HIS A 212 -18.57 11.30 6.26
CA HIS A 212 -18.20 12.04 5.04
C HIS A 212 -19.13 11.76 3.85
N SER A 213 -20.22 11.01 4.06
CA SER A 213 -21.21 10.72 3.03
C SER A 213 -22.32 11.77 3.07
N ALA A 214 -22.96 12.03 1.93
CA ALA A 214 -24.19 12.83 1.86
C ALA A 214 -25.47 11.96 1.91
N LEU A 215 -25.31 10.65 2.17
CA LEU A 215 -26.40 9.67 2.16
C LEU A 215 -26.98 9.50 3.57
N CYS A 216 -28.24 9.88 3.74
CA CYS A 216 -29.04 9.61 4.93
C CYS A 216 -29.84 8.32 4.74
N ILE A 217 -29.80 7.44 5.74
CA ILE A 217 -30.53 6.17 5.74
C ILE A 217 -31.12 5.89 7.12
N PRO A 218 -32.19 5.09 7.20
CA PRO A 218 -32.62 4.51 8.46
C PRO A 218 -31.51 3.70 9.13
N GLU A 219 -31.43 3.74 10.46
CA GLU A 219 -30.38 3.07 11.25
C GLU A 219 -30.35 1.55 10.99
N GLU A 220 -31.51 0.93 10.78
CA GLU A 220 -31.62 -0.51 10.48
C GLU A 220 -31.02 -0.89 9.12
N LYS A 221 -30.75 0.09 8.25
CA LYS A 221 -30.11 -0.12 6.94
C LYS A 221 -28.60 0.15 6.97
N CYS A 222 -28.02 0.40 8.14
CA CYS A 222 -26.59 0.56 8.29
C CYS A 222 -25.82 -0.64 7.70
N ALA A 223 -24.87 -0.34 6.82
CA ALA A 223 -24.14 -1.31 6.03
C ALA A 223 -22.63 -1.17 6.28
N CYS A 224 -21.88 -2.22 5.99
CA CYS A 224 -20.43 -2.09 5.87
C CYS A 224 -20.09 -1.30 4.61
N THR A 225 -18.86 -0.83 4.47
CA THR A 225 -18.38 -0.24 3.22
C THR A 225 -17.06 -0.86 2.88
N ASP A 226 -16.96 -1.39 1.66
CA ASP A 226 -15.75 -2.04 1.22
C ASP A 226 -14.62 -1.04 0.93
N SER A 227 -13.46 -1.56 0.55
CA SER A 227 -12.28 -0.76 0.21
C SER A 227 -12.47 0.17 -1.00
N THR A 228 -13.53 -0.03 -1.79
CA THR A 228 -13.87 0.81 -2.95
C THR A 228 -14.91 1.89 -2.62
N GLY A 229 -15.40 1.94 -1.38
CA GLY A 229 -16.41 2.91 -0.95
C GLY A 229 -17.86 2.46 -1.18
N VAL A 230 -18.10 1.22 -1.58
CA VAL A 230 -19.45 0.72 -1.88
C VAL A 230 -20.10 0.12 -0.62
N PRO A 231 -21.36 0.49 -0.29
CA PRO A 231 -22.10 -0.12 0.82
C PRO A 231 -22.34 -1.63 0.61
N ARG A 232 -22.18 -2.42 1.68
CA ARG A 232 -22.36 -3.88 1.73
C ARG A 232 -23.33 -4.24 2.84
N ALA A 233 -24.45 -4.87 2.49
CA ALA A 233 -25.52 -5.21 3.44
C ALA A 233 -25.03 -6.21 4.50
N LEU A 234 -25.70 -6.24 5.66
CA LEU A 234 -25.42 -7.22 6.70
C LEU A 234 -25.58 -8.65 6.14
N GLY A 235 -24.56 -9.48 6.36
CA GLY A 235 -24.48 -10.85 5.83
C GLY A 235 -23.97 -10.95 4.38
N GLU A 236 -23.84 -9.83 3.64
CA GLU A 236 -23.32 -9.82 2.28
C GLU A 236 -21.84 -10.24 2.27
N THR A 237 -21.49 -11.13 1.34
CA THR A 237 -20.11 -11.57 1.07
C THR A 237 -19.69 -11.08 -0.31
N TRP A 238 -18.50 -10.50 -0.42
CA TRP A 238 -17.95 -10.00 -1.68
C TRP A 238 -16.46 -10.30 -1.82
N ASN A 239 -15.98 -10.29 -3.06
CA ASN A 239 -14.56 -10.42 -3.38
C ASN A 239 -13.88 -9.05 -3.25
N SER A 240 -12.82 -8.94 -2.45
CA SER A 240 -12.02 -7.70 -2.35
C SER A 240 -10.83 -7.66 -3.30
N SER A 241 -10.46 -8.78 -3.91
CA SER A 241 -9.38 -8.88 -4.87
C SER A 241 -9.89 -9.16 -6.28
N LEU A 242 -9.19 -8.62 -7.30
CA LEU A 242 -9.43 -9.01 -8.70
C LEU A 242 -9.25 -10.52 -8.92
N SER A 243 -8.39 -11.16 -8.12
CA SER A 243 -8.17 -12.61 -8.18
C SER A 243 -9.36 -13.42 -7.65
N GLY A 244 -10.33 -12.81 -6.97
CA GLY A 244 -11.46 -13.51 -6.34
C GLY A 244 -11.09 -14.33 -5.09
N CYS A 245 -9.80 -14.47 -4.77
CA CYS A 245 -9.29 -15.33 -3.71
C CYS A 245 -9.32 -14.72 -2.30
N ARG A 246 -9.84 -13.51 -2.17
CA ARG A 246 -10.05 -12.88 -0.87
C ARG A 246 -11.49 -12.43 -0.78
N GLN A 247 -12.26 -13.15 0.02
CA GLN A 247 -13.65 -12.84 0.33
C GLN A 247 -13.76 -12.16 1.68
N HIS A 248 -14.68 -11.22 1.78
CA HIS A 248 -15.05 -10.58 3.03
C HIS A 248 -16.55 -10.63 3.20
N GLN A 249 -17.00 -10.66 4.45
CA GLN A 249 -18.39 -10.58 4.81
C GLN A 249 -18.63 -9.43 5.80
N CYS A 250 -19.76 -8.75 5.63
CA CYS A 250 -20.24 -7.79 6.60
C CYS A 250 -20.95 -8.52 7.73
N GLN A 251 -20.27 -8.75 8.86
CA GLN A 251 -20.83 -9.54 9.98
C GLN A 251 -21.75 -8.70 10.87
N ALA A 252 -21.39 -7.44 11.08
CA ALA A 252 -22.14 -6.46 11.86
C ALA A 252 -21.88 -5.07 11.26
N PRO A 253 -22.65 -4.02 11.63
CA PRO A 253 -22.39 -2.67 11.13
C PRO A 253 -20.92 -2.29 11.33
N ASN A 254 -20.26 -1.89 10.23
CA ASN A 254 -18.82 -1.58 10.15
C ASN A 254 -17.84 -2.70 10.56
N THR A 255 -18.31 -3.94 10.68
CA THR A 255 -17.47 -5.09 11.03
C THR A 255 -17.32 -5.99 9.81
N ILE A 256 -16.19 -5.84 9.13
CA ILE A 256 -15.84 -6.62 7.95
C ILE A 256 -14.85 -7.71 8.36
N VAL A 257 -15.25 -8.97 8.19
CA VAL A 257 -14.40 -10.13 8.50
C VAL A 257 -13.98 -10.83 7.22
N PRO A 258 -12.76 -11.39 7.13
CA PRO A 258 -12.39 -12.27 6.04
C PRO A 258 -13.25 -13.55 6.12
N VAL A 259 -13.65 -14.06 4.96
CA VAL A 259 -14.32 -15.36 4.84
C VAL A 259 -13.29 -16.35 4.31
N ASP A 260 -13.07 -17.42 5.08
CA ASP A 260 -12.23 -18.52 4.63
C ASP A 260 -12.93 -19.25 3.48
N LEU A 261 -12.24 -19.38 2.35
CA LEU A 261 -12.74 -20.05 1.15
C LEU A 261 -12.90 -21.58 1.34
N GLY A 262 -12.65 -22.11 2.53
CA GLY A 262 -12.78 -23.54 2.84
C GLY A 262 -11.83 -24.39 2.00
N CYS A 263 -10.60 -23.92 1.79
CA CYS A 263 -9.59 -24.71 1.08
C CYS A 263 -9.38 -26.04 1.81
N PRO A 264 -9.32 -27.18 1.09
CA PRO A 264 -8.95 -28.45 1.69
C PRO A 264 -7.63 -28.29 2.45
N GLU A 265 -7.58 -28.68 3.72
CA GLU A 265 -6.36 -28.55 4.52
C GLU A 265 -5.17 -29.15 3.77
N PRO A 266 -4.05 -28.41 3.63
CA PRO A 266 -2.88 -28.95 2.99
C PRO A 266 -2.32 -30.09 3.86
N ARG A 267 -2.29 -31.31 3.32
CA ARG A 267 -1.54 -32.45 3.87
C ARG A 267 -0.42 -32.84 2.89
N PRO A 268 0.75 -33.31 3.36
CA PRO A 268 1.40 -33.20 4.67
C PRO A 268 2.49 -32.12 4.70
N GLU A 269 2.91 -31.70 5.90
CA GLU A 269 3.99 -30.74 6.15
C GLU A 269 5.38 -31.23 5.68
N THR A 270 5.50 -32.51 5.35
CA THR A 270 6.73 -33.18 4.92
C THR A 270 6.46 -34.17 3.78
N CYS A 271 7.39 -34.22 2.83
CA CYS A 271 7.35 -35.18 1.74
C CYS A 271 7.83 -36.56 2.19
N PRO A 272 7.24 -37.65 1.68
CA PRO A 272 7.50 -39.00 2.18
C PRO A 272 8.89 -39.53 1.82
N ARG A 273 9.50 -39.08 0.71
CA ARG A 273 10.78 -39.60 0.22
C ARG A 273 11.93 -38.65 0.52
N PHE A 274 13.10 -39.19 0.85
CA PHE A 274 14.31 -38.41 1.04
C PHE A 274 14.70 -37.67 -0.24
N GLY A 275 15.12 -36.41 -0.11
CA GLY A 275 15.47 -35.51 -1.21
C GLY A 275 14.27 -34.80 -1.86
N GLU A 276 13.03 -35.12 -1.48
CA GLU A 276 11.86 -34.38 -1.93
C GLU A 276 11.62 -33.10 -1.12
N VAL A 277 11.18 -32.05 -1.80
CA VAL A 277 10.75 -30.79 -1.19
C VAL A 277 9.29 -30.52 -1.53
N ALA A 278 8.56 -29.98 -0.55
CA ALA A 278 7.18 -29.57 -0.72
C ALA A 278 7.13 -28.23 -1.48
N LEU A 279 6.46 -28.22 -2.63
CA LEU A 279 6.13 -27.01 -3.35
C LEU A 279 4.63 -26.72 -3.24
N LEU A 280 4.30 -25.45 -3.03
CA LEU A 280 2.92 -24.97 -3.03
C LEU A 280 2.56 -24.54 -4.45
N LEU A 281 1.57 -25.20 -5.04
CA LEU A 281 1.06 -24.90 -6.38
C LEU A 281 -0.45 -24.66 -6.32
N PRO A 282 -1.01 -23.78 -7.18
CA PRO A 282 -2.46 -23.63 -7.29
C PRO A 282 -3.12 -24.97 -7.60
N THR A 283 -4.23 -25.26 -6.93
CA THR A 283 -5.07 -26.42 -7.24
C THR A 283 -5.95 -26.15 -8.48
N GLU A 284 -6.89 -27.04 -8.77
CA GLU A 284 -7.99 -26.76 -9.71
C GLU A 284 -8.74 -25.47 -9.34
N ASP A 285 -8.84 -25.14 -8.05
CA ASP A 285 -9.21 -23.82 -7.58
C ASP A 285 -7.95 -22.92 -7.50
N PRO A 286 -7.86 -21.84 -8.30
CA PRO A 286 -6.71 -20.94 -8.31
C PRO A 286 -6.50 -20.21 -6.97
N CYS A 287 -7.49 -20.21 -6.08
CA CYS A 287 -7.44 -19.58 -4.78
C CYS A 287 -6.94 -20.48 -3.67
N CYS A 288 -6.83 -21.79 -3.93
CA CYS A 288 -6.29 -22.75 -2.98
C CYS A 288 -4.92 -23.24 -3.46
N LEU A 289 -3.98 -23.33 -2.51
CA LEU A 289 -2.66 -23.90 -2.75
C LEU A 289 -2.64 -25.34 -2.26
N GLY A 290 -2.29 -26.26 -3.16
CA GLY A 290 -2.01 -27.66 -2.85
C GLY A 290 -0.51 -27.89 -2.69
N THR A 291 -0.17 -28.94 -1.95
CA THR A 291 1.23 -29.35 -1.76
C THR A 291 1.57 -30.47 -2.74
N VAL A 292 2.64 -30.27 -3.51
CA VAL A 292 3.21 -31.30 -4.40
C VAL A 292 4.66 -31.55 -3.99
N CYS A 293 5.04 -32.81 -3.86
CA CYS A 293 6.41 -33.22 -3.56
C CYS A 293 7.21 -33.39 -4.85
N VAL A 294 8.33 -32.68 -4.96
CA VAL A 294 9.24 -32.78 -6.11
C VAL A 294 10.64 -33.12 -5.63
N CYS A 295 11.38 -33.92 -6.40
CA CYS A 295 12.75 -34.27 -6.06
C CYS A 295 13.68 -33.08 -6.27
N ASN A 296 14.34 -32.64 -5.20
CA ASN A 296 15.39 -31.63 -5.27
C ASN A 296 16.75 -32.33 -5.31
N GLN A 297 17.33 -32.41 -6.52
CA GLN A 297 18.60 -33.07 -6.76
C GLN A 297 19.78 -32.46 -5.98
N THR A 298 19.67 -31.21 -5.53
CA THR A 298 20.72 -30.57 -4.70
C THR A 298 20.81 -31.15 -3.29
N LEU A 299 19.75 -31.82 -2.82
CA LEU A 299 19.71 -32.51 -1.54
C LEU A 299 20.26 -33.94 -1.63
N CYS A 300 20.52 -34.43 -2.83
CA CYS A 300 21.10 -35.74 -3.04
C CYS A 300 22.61 -35.66 -2.80
N GLU A 301 23.07 -36.38 -1.77
CA GLU A 301 24.50 -36.53 -1.51
C GLU A 301 25.13 -37.48 -2.53
N GLY A 302 26.22 -37.03 -3.15
CA GLY A 302 27.03 -37.85 -4.07
C GLY A 302 26.86 -37.46 -5.53
N LEU A 303 27.97 -37.04 -6.15
CA LEU A 303 28.06 -36.95 -7.61
C LEU A 303 28.17 -38.35 -8.19
N ALA A 304 27.61 -38.56 -9.38
CA ALA A 304 27.80 -39.80 -10.12
C ALA A 304 29.31 -40.09 -10.25
N PRO A 305 29.82 -41.21 -9.70
CA PRO A 305 31.24 -41.51 -9.73
C PRO A 305 31.68 -41.88 -11.14
N THR A 306 32.89 -41.50 -11.50
CA THR A 306 33.53 -42.01 -12.72
C THR A 306 34.05 -43.41 -12.45
N CYS A 307 33.45 -44.43 -13.08
CA CYS A 307 33.93 -45.80 -12.97
C CYS A 307 35.31 -45.97 -13.65
N ARG A 308 36.07 -46.94 -13.16
CA ARG A 308 37.35 -47.33 -13.78
C ARG A 308 37.11 -47.86 -15.21
N PRO A 309 38.11 -47.79 -16.10
CA PRO A 309 38.01 -48.42 -17.42
C PRO A 309 37.58 -49.88 -17.34
N GLY A 310 36.76 -50.33 -18.29
CA GLY A 310 36.14 -51.66 -18.27
C GLY A 310 35.00 -51.84 -17.25
N HIS A 311 34.60 -50.81 -16.50
CA HIS A 311 33.44 -50.86 -15.60
C HIS A 311 32.35 -49.91 -16.09
N ARG A 312 31.09 -50.33 -15.99
CA ARG A 312 29.92 -49.52 -16.28
C ARG A 312 29.30 -49.00 -14.98
N LEU A 313 28.77 -47.78 -15.02
CA LEU A 313 28.01 -47.20 -13.92
C LEU A 313 26.56 -47.69 -13.98
N LEU A 314 26.06 -48.21 -12.85
CA LEU A 314 24.66 -48.56 -12.67
C LEU A 314 24.02 -47.59 -11.67
N THR A 315 22.76 -47.25 -11.94
CA THR A 315 21.92 -46.37 -11.12
C THR A 315 20.80 -47.17 -10.46
N HIS A 316 20.67 -47.04 -9.14
CA HIS A 316 19.62 -47.69 -8.36
C HIS A 316 18.77 -46.65 -7.63
N PHE A 317 17.46 -46.83 -7.64
CA PHE A 317 16.51 -45.96 -6.95
C PHE A 317 15.86 -46.73 -5.80
N GLN A 318 15.87 -46.14 -4.61
CA GLN A 318 15.20 -46.70 -3.45
C GLN A 318 13.75 -46.19 -3.39
N GLU A 319 12.83 -46.98 -2.83
CA GLU A 319 11.43 -46.56 -2.69
C GLU A 319 11.31 -45.32 -1.78
N ASP A 320 12.08 -45.30 -0.70
CA ASP A 320 12.07 -44.24 0.32
C ASP A 320 12.92 -42.99 -0.03
N SER A 321 13.57 -42.96 -1.19
CA SER A 321 14.45 -41.86 -1.59
C SER A 321 14.28 -41.51 -3.06
N CYS A 322 14.19 -40.21 -3.38
CA CYS A 322 14.23 -39.74 -4.76
C CYS A 322 15.67 -39.67 -5.31
N CYS A 323 16.67 -39.77 -4.44
CA CYS A 323 18.07 -39.69 -4.81
C CYS A 323 18.59 -41.00 -5.40
N PRO A 324 19.28 -40.95 -6.56
CA PRO A 324 19.90 -42.12 -7.14
C PRO A 324 21.12 -42.56 -6.31
N SER A 325 21.30 -43.87 -6.19
CA SER A 325 22.53 -44.49 -5.70
C SER A 325 23.28 -45.13 -6.86
N TYR A 326 24.61 -45.18 -6.74
CA TYR A 326 25.48 -45.56 -7.86
C TYR A 326 26.37 -46.74 -7.49
N SER A 327 26.54 -47.69 -8.41
CA SER A 327 27.50 -48.79 -8.28
C SER A 327 28.24 -49.01 -9.60
N CYS A 328 29.53 -49.33 -9.54
CA CYS A 328 30.31 -49.70 -10.72
C CYS A 328 30.38 -51.22 -10.84
N GLU A 329 29.97 -51.77 -11.98
CA GLU A 329 30.08 -53.19 -12.28
C GLU A 329 31.02 -53.45 -13.45
N CYS A 330 31.75 -54.55 -13.39
CA CYS A 330 32.67 -54.98 -14.45
C CYS A 330 31.87 -55.29 -15.73
N ASP A 331 32.19 -54.59 -16.82
CA ASP A 331 31.64 -54.82 -18.15
C ASP A 331 32.78 -55.14 -19.13
N PRO A 332 33.02 -56.43 -19.41
CA PRO A 332 34.11 -56.87 -20.29
C PRO A 332 34.05 -56.29 -21.71
N ALA A 333 32.89 -55.78 -22.17
CA ALA A 333 32.76 -55.17 -23.49
C ALA A 333 33.40 -53.77 -23.57
N LEU A 334 33.61 -53.12 -22.42
CA LEU A 334 34.26 -51.80 -22.33
C LEU A 334 35.77 -51.89 -22.15
N CYS A 335 36.34 -53.09 -22.11
CA CYS A 335 37.79 -53.28 -22.07
C CYS A 335 38.40 -52.97 -23.44
N GLU A 336 39.45 -52.16 -23.43
CA GLU A 336 40.24 -51.93 -24.64
C GLU A 336 40.91 -53.24 -25.06
N ALA A 337 41.02 -53.44 -26.38
CA ALA A 337 41.71 -54.60 -26.94
C ALA A 337 43.22 -54.42 -26.71
N GLU A 338 43.74 -54.89 -25.58
CA GLU A 338 45.18 -54.88 -25.32
C GLU A 338 45.92 -55.78 -26.32
N LEU A 339 47.08 -55.29 -26.78
CA LEU A 339 47.99 -56.04 -27.64
C LEU A 339 48.64 -57.16 -26.82
N VAL A 340 48.35 -58.41 -27.18
CA VAL A 340 49.02 -59.57 -26.59
C VAL A 340 50.53 -59.47 -26.90
N PRO A 341 51.41 -59.39 -25.89
CA PRO A 341 52.83 -59.30 -26.13
C PRO A 341 53.34 -60.62 -26.73
N SER A 342 54.23 -60.52 -27.71
CA SER A 342 54.96 -61.67 -28.24
C SER A 342 56.04 -62.07 -27.23
N CYS A 343 55.78 -63.13 -26.46
CA CYS A 343 56.77 -63.68 -25.53
C CYS A 343 57.92 -64.34 -26.29
N ARG A 344 59.12 -64.31 -25.69
CA ARG A 344 60.27 -65.04 -26.21
C ARG A 344 60.03 -66.55 -26.09
N GLN A 345 60.79 -67.34 -26.85
CA GLN A 345 60.57 -68.78 -27.02
C GLN A 345 60.72 -69.58 -25.70
N ASP A 346 61.39 -69.00 -24.73
CA ASP A 346 61.67 -69.46 -23.37
C ASP A 346 60.71 -68.88 -22.30
N GLN A 347 59.74 -68.07 -22.71
CA GLN A 347 58.73 -67.46 -21.86
C GLN A 347 57.33 -67.98 -22.19
N ILE A 348 56.50 -68.11 -21.16
CA ILE A 348 55.07 -68.42 -21.29
C ILE A 348 54.24 -67.14 -21.14
N LEU A 349 53.23 -67.01 -21.98
CA LEU A 349 52.23 -65.95 -21.87
C LEU A 349 51.27 -66.31 -20.73
N ILE A 350 51.18 -65.44 -19.73
CA ILE A 350 50.20 -65.54 -18.66
C ILE A 350 49.13 -64.48 -18.89
N ALA A 351 47.88 -64.93 -18.90
CA ALA A 351 46.71 -64.07 -18.96
C ALA A 351 46.01 -64.10 -17.60
N GLY A 352 45.77 -62.93 -17.01
CA GLY A 352 45.15 -62.83 -15.70
C GLY A 352 44.62 -61.44 -15.40
N ARG A 353 43.78 -61.34 -14.37
CA ARG A 353 43.34 -60.05 -13.82
C ARG A 353 44.36 -59.58 -12.79
N LEU A 354 44.79 -58.33 -12.91
CA LEU A 354 45.76 -57.74 -12.02
C LEU A 354 45.02 -57.10 -10.83
N GLY A 355 44.99 -57.81 -9.70
CA GLY A 355 44.22 -57.37 -8.53
C GLY A 355 42.72 -57.25 -8.83
N ASP A 356 42.13 -56.10 -8.51
CA ASP A 356 40.69 -55.81 -8.74
C ASP A 356 40.41 -55.27 -10.16
N SER A 357 41.27 -55.54 -11.15
CA SER A 357 41.04 -55.12 -12.54
C SER A 357 39.95 -55.98 -13.20
N CYS A 358 38.97 -55.33 -13.87
CA CYS A 358 37.97 -56.05 -14.65
C CYS A 358 38.56 -56.63 -15.95
N CYS A 359 39.46 -55.88 -16.59
CA CYS A 359 40.08 -56.28 -17.84
C CYS A 359 41.22 -57.26 -17.63
N THR A 360 41.34 -58.20 -18.56
CA THR A 360 42.41 -59.20 -18.61
C THR A 360 43.69 -58.54 -19.11
N SER A 361 44.76 -58.69 -18.33
CA SER A 361 46.11 -58.24 -18.69
C SER A 361 46.97 -59.43 -19.09
N TYR A 362 47.95 -59.19 -19.96
CA TYR A 362 48.86 -60.20 -20.48
C TYR A 362 50.31 -59.87 -20.11
N PHE A 363 51.05 -60.86 -19.62
CA PHE A 363 52.47 -60.72 -19.29
C PHE A 363 53.26 -61.99 -19.62
N CYS A 364 54.52 -61.83 -19.99
CA CYS A 364 55.41 -62.95 -20.28
C CYS A 364 56.21 -63.31 -19.02
N ALA A 365 56.17 -64.57 -18.61
CA ALA A 365 56.93 -65.08 -17.47
C ALA A 365 57.80 -66.27 -17.88
N CYS A 366 58.89 -66.51 -17.14
CA CYS A 366 59.73 -67.68 -17.37
C CYS A 366 59.03 -68.96 -16.87
N GLY A 367 59.10 -70.03 -17.67
CA GLY A 367 58.66 -71.36 -17.26
C GLY A 367 59.71 -72.12 -16.47
N ASP A 368 59.38 -73.34 -16.04
CA ASP A 368 60.33 -74.23 -15.35
C ASP A 368 61.38 -74.78 -16.34
N CYS A 369 62.65 -74.72 -15.96
CA CYS A 369 63.75 -75.18 -16.80
C CYS A 369 63.89 -76.72 -16.76
N PRO A 370 63.85 -77.40 -17.93
CA PRO A 370 63.84 -78.86 -17.98
C PRO A 370 65.23 -79.49 -17.84
N ASP A 371 66.29 -78.77 -18.20
CA ASP A 371 67.64 -79.32 -18.21
C ASP A 371 68.29 -79.22 -16.82
N PRO A 372 68.74 -80.35 -16.24
CA PRO A 372 69.44 -80.33 -14.98
C PRO A 372 70.82 -79.67 -15.15
N ILE A 373 71.23 -78.89 -14.16
CA ILE A 373 72.56 -78.28 -14.11
C ILE A 373 73.60 -79.42 -14.07
N PRO A 374 74.57 -79.47 -14.99
CA PRO A 374 75.55 -80.55 -15.03
C PRO A 374 76.49 -80.50 -13.82
N GLU A 375 76.95 -81.69 -13.39
CA GLU A 375 77.93 -81.83 -12.32
C GLU A 375 79.34 -81.95 -12.91
N CYS A 376 80.25 -81.05 -12.51
CA CYS A 376 81.63 -81.00 -13.04
C CYS A 376 82.57 -81.97 -12.35
N GLN A 377 83.57 -82.48 -13.07
CA GLN A 377 84.59 -83.35 -12.48
C GLN A 377 85.66 -82.57 -11.70
N GLU A 378 86.43 -83.28 -10.89
CA GLU A 378 87.41 -82.68 -9.98
C GLU A 378 88.53 -81.97 -10.76
N GLY A 379 88.52 -80.63 -10.72
CA GLY A 379 89.42 -79.75 -11.46
C GLY A 379 88.73 -78.83 -12.48
N GLU A 380 87.46 -79.08 -12.81
CA GLU A 380 86.60 -78.23 -13.66
C GLU A 380 85.71 -77.30 -12.81
N ALA A 381 85.27 -76.18 -13.37
CA ALA A 381 84.41 -75.22 -12.68
C ALA A 381 83.15 -74.91 -13.49
N LEU A 382 81.99 -75.03 -12.84
CA LEU A 382 80.71 -74.74 -13.47
C LEU A 382 80.65 -73.25 -13.86
N THR A 383 80.47 -72.97 -15.15
CA THR A 383 80.28 -71.64 -15.70
C THR A 383 78.98 -71.56 -16.48
N VAL A 384 78.31 -70.42 -16.42
CA VAL A 384 77.16 -70.15 -17.28
C VAL A 384 77.67 -69.74 -18.65
N ASP A 385 77.14 -70.38 -19.68
CA ASP A 385 77.38 -69.96 -21.05
C ASP A 385 76.86 -68.52 -21.21
N ARG A 386 77.79 -67.60 -21.47
CA ARG A 386 77.52 -66.17 -21.60
C ARG A 386 76.53 -65.84 -22.71
N ASN A 387 76.38 -66.70 -23.71
CA ASN A 387 75.39 -66.51 -24.77
C ASN A 387 73.97 -66.86 -24.32
N THR A 388 73.82 -67.46 -23.15
CA THR A 388 72.52 -67.94 -22.66
C THR A 388 72.00 -67.21 -21.42
N THR A 389 72.70 -66.18 -20.94
CA THR A 389 72.31 -65.43 -19.73
C THR A 389 71.02 -64.62 -19.86
N GLU A 390 70.59 -64.32 -21.10
CA GLU A 390 69.34 -63.58 -21.36
C GLU A 390 68.11 -64.49 -21.49
N PHE A 391 68.32 -65.81 -21.56
CA PHE A 391 67.23 -66.78 -21.56
C PHE A 391 66.81 -67.11 -20.12
N CYS A 392 65.54 -67.45 -19.94
CA CYS A 392 64.95 -67.93 -18.70
C CYS A 392 65.69 -69.17 -18.17
N CYS A 393 66.25 -69.99 -19.06
CA CYS A 393 67.02 -71.19 -18.73
C CYS A 393 68.43 -71.10 -19.32
N PRO A 394 69.38 -70.47 -18.60
CA PRO A 394 70.76 -70.42 -19.06
C PRO A 394 71.39 -71.82 -19.06
N LEU A 395 72.25 -72.08 -20.05
CA LEU A 395 73.03 -73.31 -20.10
C LEU A 395 74.24 -73.16 -19.19
N TYR A 396 74.48 -74.22 -18.42
CA TYR A 396 75.61 -74.34 -17.52
C TYR A 396 76.58 -75.37 -18.10
N GLN A 397 77.88 -75.10 -18.00
CA GLN A 397 78.93 -75.95 -18.54
C GLN A 397 80.05 -76.12 -17.51
N CYS A 398 80.69 -77.28 -17.59
CA CYS A 398 81.93 -77.64 -16.94
C CYS A 398 83.01 -77.68 -18.04
#